data_AF-Q2P9Q3-F1
#
_entry.id   AF-Q2P9Q3-F1
#
_cell.length_a   1.000
_cell.length_b   1.000
_cell.length_c   1.000
_cell.angle_alpha   90.00
_cell.angle_beta   90.00
_cell.angle_gamma   90.00
#
_symmetry.space_group_name_H-M   'P 1'
#
loop_
_entity.id
_entity.type
_entity.pdbx_description
1 polymer ?
#
loop_
_entity_poly.entity_id
_entity_poly.type
_entity_poly.pdbx_seq_one_letter_code
_entity_poly.pdbx_strand_id
1 'polypeptide(L)'
;CVTADTWVTTAEGPRQVEELIGKKFTAIVNGEEWESSEEGFFETDVKPVYTLKTAEGFELRLTADHPVMKVERMTRYKVETQWSNAGDLKPGDKIIINNHRDFGNWSVKGKYTEGEGYLIGLLLGDGTIKKLNPWMKAISKKMEKASADFCEGILRGLFDADGSVQGNQSKGVSIRLAQSDVEILKAVQRILLRFGIFSKVYMNRRGERKVKMPDGKGGVKEYITKPQHELVISNDNILYFAERVGFSDAEKMEKLEKAIWNYKRKMNRERFVASVEEVVPDGVEKVYDVKIPGINAFNANGFVVHNC
;
A
#
# COMPACT_ATOMS: atom_id res chain seq x y z
N CYS A 1 18.34 10.86 -1.21
CA CYS A 1 17.72 11.02 0.10
C CYS A 1 16.20 11.08 -0.06
N VAL A 2 15.44 10.82 1.01
CA VAL A 2 13.96 10.78 1.03
C VAL A 2 13.39 11.84 1.97
N THR A 3 12.09 12.12 1.87
CA THR A 3 11.40 13.11 2.73
C THR A 3 11.00 12.52 4.09
N ALA A 4 10.83 13.40 5.08
CA ALA A 4 10.48 13.04 6.47
C ALA A 4 9.19 12.22 6.63
N ASP A 5 8.23 12.37 5.71
CA ASP A 5 6.94 11.66 5.72
C ASP A 5 7.00 10.25 5.08
N THR A 6 8.17 9.85 4.57
CA THR A 6 8.37 8.52 3.99
C THR A 6 8.17 7.43 5.04
N TRP A 7 7.35 6.43 4.72
CA TRP A 7 7.15 5.25 5.56
C TRP A 7 8.29 4.24 5.39
N VAL A 8 8.78 3.73 6.51
CA VAL A 8 9.76 2.64 6.60
C VAL A 8 9.14 1.51 7.39
N THR A 9 9.21 0.28 6.87
CA THR A 9 8.80 -0.91 7.61
C THR A 9 9.94 -1.32 8.54
N THR A 10 9.66 -1.43 9.84
CA THR A 10 10.65 -1.84 10.86
C THR A 10 10.12 -3.03 11.66
N ALA A 11 11.00 -3.72 12.40
CA ALA A 11 10.62 -4.82 13.30
C ALA A 11 9.61 -4.38 14.38
N GLU A 12 9.64 -3.10 14.74
CA GLU A 12 8.69 -2.46 15.67
C GLU A 12 7.48 -1.82 14.95
N GLY A 13 7.17 -2.28 13.74
CA GLY A 13 6.07 -1.78 12.93
C GLY A 13 6.44 -0.54 12.12
N PRO A 14 5.56 -0.11 11.21
CA PRO A 14 5.88 1.00 10.31
C PRO A 14 6.13 2.30 11.09
N ARG A 15 7.11 3.07 10.64
CA ARG A 15 7.44 4.41 11.17
C ARG A 15 7.67 5.36 10.01
N GLN A 16 7.40 6.64 10.21
CA GLN A 16 7.87 7.64 9.26
C GLN A 16 9.32 7.99 9.57
N VAL A 17 10.06 8.43 8.55
CA VAL A 17 11.47 8.84 8.66
C VAL A 17 11.65 9.85 9.80
N GLU A 18 10.74 10.81 9.97
CA GLU A 18 10.77 11.80 11.07
C GLU A 18 10.88 11.18 12.47
N GLU A 19 10.36 9.97 12.67
CA GLU A 19 10.37 9.28 13.96
C GLU A 19 11.67 8.49 14.21
N LEU A 20 12.41 8.20 13.15
CA LEU A 20 13.64 7.39 13.11
C LEU A 20 14.92 8.24 13.08
N ILE A 21 14.78 9.57 13.07
CA ILE A 21 15.94 10.47 13.08
C ILE A 21 16.68 10.35 14.41
N GLY A 22 17.99 10.10 14.37
CA GLY A 22 18.84 10.01 15.55
C GLY A 22 18.60 8.76 16.40
N LYS A 23 17.98 7.71 15.85
CA LYS A 23 17.60 6.49 16.59
C LYS A 23 17.90 5.23 15.79
N LYS A 24 18.67 4.32 16.37
CA LYS A 24 18.83 2.97 15.84
C LYS A 24 17.48 2.27 15.71
N PHE A 25 17.30 1.52 14.62
CA PHE A 25 16.13 0.68 14.38
C PHE A 25 16.50 -0.54 13.53
N THR A 26 15.63 -1.54 13.52
CA THR A 26 15.74 -2.71 12.62
C THR A 26 14.79 -2.53 11.45
N ALA A 27 15.33 -2.25 10.27
CA ALA A 27 14.57 -2.14 9.03
C ALA A 27 14.15 -3.52 8.51
N ILE A 28 13.00 -3.59 7.85
CA ILE A 28 12.56 -4.77 7.11
C ILE A 28 12.69 -4.48 5.62
N VAL A 29 13.51 -5.27 4.93
CA VAL A 29 13.76 -5.14 3.48
C VAL A 29 13.55 -6.49 2.84
N ASN A 30 12.61 -6.60 1.89
CA ASN A 30 12.24 -7.85 1.22
C ASN A 30 11.99 -9.04 2.16
N GLY A 31 11.44 -8.79 3.34
CA GLY A 31 11.08 -9.83 4.29
C GLY A 31 12.12 -10.07 5.38
N GLU A 32 13.32 -9.51 5.25
CA GLU A 32 14.46 -9.75 6.13
C GLU A 32 14.76 -8.55 7.02
N GLU A 33 15.30 -8.83 8.21
CA GLU A 33 15.69 -7.83 9.22
C GLU A 33 17.11 -7.33 8.99
N TRP A 34 17.28 -6.00 9.03
CA TRP A 34 18.57 -5.33 8.87
C TRP A 34 18.70 -4.19 9.87
N GLU A 35 19.75 -4.21 10.70
CA GLU A 35 20.01 -3.12 11.65
C GLU A 35 20.49 -1.86 10.93
N SER A 36 19.94 -0.70 11.31
CA SER A 36 20.53 0.59 10.96
C SER A 36 21.81 0.84 11.77
N SER A 37 22.60 1.82 11.34
CA SER A 37 23.60 2.45 12.20
C SER A 37 22.94 3.05 13.46
N GLU A 38 23.76 3.33 14.47
CA GLU A 38 23.33 3.92 15.74
C GLU A 38 22.59 5.26 15.57
N GLU A 39 23.00 6.05 14.56
CA GLU A 39 22.40 7.35 14.24
C GLU A 39 20.99 7.24 13.62
N GLY A 40 20.57 6.07 13.14
CA GLY A 40 19.32 5.93 12.40
C GLY A 40 19.28 6.80 11.15
N PHE A 41 18.13 7.42 10.90
CA PHE A 41 18.04 8.46 9.86
C PHE A 41 18.73 9.75 10.31
N PHE A 42 19.29 10.49 9.37
CA PHE A 42 19.92 11.79 9.60
C PHE A 42 19.54 12.77 8.48
N GLU A 43 19.45 14.06 8.84
CA GLU A 43 19.24 15.14 7.87
C GLU A 43 20.49 15.29 7.01
N THR A 44 20.32 15.34 5.69
CA THR A 44 21.44 15.51 4.76
C THR A 44 21.58 16.95 4.30
N ASP A 45 20.50 17.53 3.76
CA ASP A 45 20.45 18.92 3.29
C ASP A 45 18.99 19.31 2.96
N VAL A 46 18.79 20.55 2.51
CA VAL A 46 17.57 21.03 1.85
C VAL A 46 17.77 20.94 0.33
N LYS A 47 17.06 20.02 -0.34
CA LYS A 47 17.26 19.71 -1.77
C LYS A 47 15.96 19.76 -2.56
N PRO A 48 16.03 19.94 -3.90
CA PRO A 48 14.89 19.68 -4.78
C PRO A 48 14.42 18.23 -4.63
N VAL A 49 13.11 18.06 -4.42
CA VAL A 49 12.45 16.76 -4.29
C VAL A 49 11.61 16.51 -5.53
N TYR A 50 11.47 15.22 -5.86
CA TYR A 50 10.64 14.74 -6.95
C TYR A 50 9.68 13.69 -6.41
N THR A 51 8.45 13.69 -6.91
CA THR A 51 7.51 12.57 -6.69
C THR A 51 7.67 11.56 -7.81
N LEU A 52 8.16 10.37 -7.48
CA LEU A 52 8.13 9.18 -8.34
C LEU A 52 6.77 8.51 -8.16
N LYS A 53 6.00 8.39 -9.25
CA LYS A 53 4.70 7.69 -9.28
C LYS A 53 4.78 6.45 -10.16
N THR A 54 3.98 5.46 -9.79
CA THR A 54 3.84 4.22 -10.54
C THR A 54 2.41 4.02 -11.03
N ALA A 55 2.26 3.32 -12.15
CA ALA A 55 0.96 2.99 -12.72
C ALA A 55 0.13 2.06 -11.82
N GLU A 56 0.74 1.45 -10.82
CA GLU A 56 0.10 0.62 -9.79
C GLU A 56 -0.39 1.43 -8.58
N GLY A 57 -0.01 2.71 -8.46
CA GLY A 57 -0.46 3.63 -7.42
C GLY A 57 0.54 3.87 -6.28
N PHE A 58 1.73 3.26 -6.31
CA PHE A 58 2.80 3.56 -5.37
C PHE A 58 3.45 4.89 -5.69
N GLU A 59 3.80 5.63 -4.64
CA GLU A 59 4.41 6.95 -4.72
C GLU A 59 5.55 7.10 -3.70
N LEU A 60 6.64 7.76 -4.09
CA LEU A 60 7.75 8.11 -3.21
C LEU A 60 8.29 9.49 -3.54
N ARG A 61 8.58 10.28 -2.50
CA ARG A 61 9.19 11.60 -2.59
C ARG A 61 10.67 11.47 -2.26
N LEU A 62 11.54 11.79 -3.21
CA LEU A 62 12.98 11.57 -3.13
C LEU A 62 13.77 12.55 -3.99
N THR A 63 15.06 12.68 -3.74
CA THR A 63 15.96 13.47 -4.58
C THR A 63 16.23 12.75 -5.91
N ALA A 64 16.47 13.52 -6.99
CA ALA A 64 16.66 12.96 -8.33
C ALA A 64 17.84 11.98 -8.41
N ASP A 65 18.89 12.20 -7.63
CA ASP A 65 20.10 11.37 -7.55
C ASP A 65 19.95 10.14 -6.63
N HIS A 66 18.80 9.96 -5.98
CA HIS A 66 18.64 8.83 -5.06
C HIS A 66 18.39 7.52 -5.83
N PRO A 67 19.19 6.46 -5.63
CA PRO A 67 19.04 5.23 -6.39
C PRO A 67 17.83 4.39 -5.95
N VAL A 68 17.04 3.98 -6.93
CA VAL A 68 15.89 3.06 -6.79
C VAL A 68 16.22 1.75 -7.51
N MET A 69 15.77 0.62 -6.95
CA MET A 69 16.01 -0.70 -7.55
C MET A 69 15.17 -0.88 -8.83
N LYS A 70 15.81 -0.70 -10.00
CA LYS A 70 15.21 -0.87 -11.32
C LYS A 70 15.37 -2.30 -11.81
N VAL A 71 14.37 -2.81 -12.51
CA VAL A 71 14.44 -4.08 -13.24
C VAL A 71 15.16 -3.83 -14.56
N GLU A 72 16.30 -4.49 -14.74
CA GLU A 72 17.05 -4.49 -16.00
C GLU A 72 16.46 -5.49 -16.98
N ARG A 73 16.20 -6.71 -16.53
CA ARG A 73 15.61 -7.76 -17.35
C ARG A 73 14.68 -8.63 -16.54
N MET A 74 13.48 -8.87 -17.07
CA MET A 74 12.52 -9.79 -16.47
C MET A 74 12.16 -10.90 -17.45
N THR A 75 12.39 -12.13 -17.01
CA THR A 75 11.90 -13.34 -17.68
C THR A 75 10.84 -14.01 -16.83
N ARG A 76 10.30 -15.13 -17.33
CA ARG A 76 9.40 -15.98 -16.53
C ARG A 76 10.05 -16.51 -15.26
N TYR A 77 11.38 -16.68 -15.23
CA TYR A 77 12.07 -17.37 -14.14
C TYR A 77 12.89 -16.44 -13.25
N LYS A 78 13.45 -15.37 -13.84
CA LYS A 78 14.38 -14.47 -13.15
C LYS A 78 14.00 -13.01 -13.34
N VAL A 79 14.23 -12.21 -12.31
CA VAL A 79 14.20 -10.75 -12.35
C VAL A 79 15.64 -10.31 -12.06
N GLU A 80 16.28 -9.69 -13.03
CA GLU A 80 17.61 -9.08 -12.92
C GLU A 80 17.41 -7.59 -12.66
N THR A 81 18.15 -7.05 -11.69
CA THR A 81 17.94 -5.71 -11.16
C THR A 81 19.24 -4.92 -11.13
N GLN A 82 19.10 -3.61 -11.21
CA GLN A 82 20.20 -2.65 -11.13
C GLN A 82 19.73 -1.40 -10.40
N TRP A 83 20.67 -0.65 -9.82
CA TRP A 83 20.37 0.66 -9.27
C TRP A 83 20.27 1.70 -10.39
N SER A 84 19.26 2.55 -10.31
CA SER A 84 19.08 3.69 -11.21
C SER A 84 18.67 4.89 -10.38
N ASN A 85 19.23 6.07 -10.66
CA ASN A 85 18.77 7.29 -10.00
C ASN A 85 17.31 7.54 -10.35
N ALA A 86 16.55 8.10 -9.40
CA ALA A 86 15.14 8.41 -9.58
C ALA A 86 14.89 9.33 -10.79
N GLY A 87 15.75 10.33 -11.00
CA GLY A 87 15.64 11.28 -12.11
C GLY A 87 15.94 10.70 -13.49
N ASP A 88 16.60 9.53 -13.55
CA ASP A 88 16.92 8.83 -14.81
C ASP A 88 15.81 7.87 -15.25
N LEU A 89 14.81 7.62 -14.38
CA LEU A 89 13.69 6.74 -14.66
C LEU A 89 12.75 7.35 -15.71
N LYS A 90 12.28 6.50 -16.61
CA LYS A 90 11.35 6.88 -17.68
C LYS A 90 10.01 6.17 -17.53
N PRO A 91 8.89 6.77 -17.99
CA PRO A 91 7.61 6.08 -18.04
C PRO A 91 7.73 4.70 -18.70
N GLY A 92 7.15 3.68 -18.06
CA GLY A 92 7.22 2.29 -18.49
C GLY A 92 8.37 1.48 -17.89
N ASP A 93 9.43 2.13 -17.37
CA ASP A 93 10.49 1.45 -16.62
C ASP A 93 9.88 0.64 -15.47
N LYS A 94 10.51 -0.46 -15.13
CA LYS A 94 10.03 -1.39 -14.10
C LYS A 94 10.93 -1.26 -12.87
N ILE A 95 10.34 -1.19 -11.69
CA ILE A 95 11.04 -1.04 -10.41
C ILE A 95 10.56 -2.08 -9.40
N ILE A 96 11.41 -2.42 -8.45
CA ILE A 96 11.10 -3.39 -7.41
C ILE A 96 10.36 -2.72 -6.26
N ILE A 97 9.27 -3.35 -5.86
CA ILE A 97 8.54 -3.10 -4.62
C ILE A 97 8.91 -4.21 -3.62
N ASN A 98 8.98 -3.86 -2.35
CA ASN A 98 9.35 -4.78 -1.28
C ASN A 98 8.38 -5.96 -1.22
N ASN A 99 8.92 -7.17 -1.15
CA ASN A 99 8.15 -8.37 -0.86
C ASN A 99 8.27 -8.74 0.62
N HIS A 100 7.22 -8.51 1.41
CA HIS A 100 7.20 -8.85 2.84
C HIS A 100 6.49 -10.18 3.16
N ARG A 101 6.28 -11.07 2.18
CA ARG A 101 5.60 -12.35 2.42
C ARG A 101 6.31 -13.25 3.44
N ASP A 102 7.64 -13.19 3.44
CA ASP A 102 8.48 -13.96 4.37
C ASP A 102 8.70 -13.22 5.70
N PHE A 103 8.23 -11.98 5.80
CA PHE A 103 8.09 -11.28 7.08
C PHE A 103 6.79 -11.74 7.74
N GLY A 104 6.90 -12.09 9.03
CA GLY A 104 5.74 -12.32 9.88
C GLY A 104 4.97 -11.03 10.15
N ASN A 105 4.33 -10.96 11.31
CA ASN A 105 3.73 -9.72 11.78
C ASN A 105 4.76 -8.91 12.58
N TRP A 106 4.66 -7.57 12.51
CA TRP A 106 5.51 -6.71 13.32
C TRP A 106 5.13 -6.78 14.80
N SER A 107 6.14 -6.69 15.68
CA SER A 107 6.04 -7.08 17.09
C SER A 107 5.44 -6.01 18.01
N VAL A 108 4.67 -5.07 17.47
CA VAL A 108 4.03 -4.02 18.29
C VAL A 108 2.90 -4.64 19.09
N LYS A 109 3.04 -4.68 20.42
CA LYS A 109 1.90 -4.91 21.31
C LYS A 109 0.91 -3.76 21.14
N GLY A 110 -0.21 -4.07 20.47
CA GLY A 110 -1.23 -3.07 20.15
C GLY A 110 -1.94 -2.57 21.39
N LYS A 111 -2.05 -1.23 21.51
CA LYS A 111 -3.03 -0.61 22.41
C LYS A 111 -4.47 -0.98 22.02
N TYR A 112 -4.68 -1.22 20.73
CA TYR A 112 -5.95 -1.51 20.12
C TYR A 112 -5.97 -2.95 19.58
N THR A 113 -7.16 -3.53 19.60
CA THR A 113 -7.46 -4.90 19.20
C THR A 113 -7.84 -4.99 17.73
N GLU A 114 -7.84 -6.21 17.19
CA GLU A 114 -8.40 -6.51 15.86
C GLU A 114 -9.86 -6.05 15.75
N GLY A 115 -10.70 -6.35 16.75
CA GLY A 115 -12.11 -5.97 16.75
C GLY A 115 -12.34 -4.45 16.71
N GLU A 116 -11.51 -3.67 17.41
CA GLU A 116 -11.55 -2.20 17.30
C GLU A 116 -11.14 -1.73 15.91
N GLY A 117 -10.13 -2.38 15.31
CA GLY A 117 -9.75 -2.14 13.91
C GLY A 117 -10.90 -2.43 12.96
N TYR A 118 -11.58 -3.56 13.13
CA TYR A 118 -12.73 -3.99 12.34
C TYR A 118 -13.87 -2.98 12.36
N LEU A 119 -14.22 -2.47 13.55
CA LEU A 119 -15.24 -1.42 13.68
C LEU A 119 -14.84 -0.12 12.97
N ILE A 120 -13.56 0.26 13.02
CA ILE A 120 -13.04 1.41 12.26
C ILE A 120 -13.12 1.15 10.74
N GLY A 121 -12.76 -0.06 10.29
CA GLY A 121 -12.87 -0.46 8.88
C GLY A 121 -14.30 -0.33 8.35
N LEU A 122 -15.27 -0.91 9.08
CA LEU A 122 -16.69 -0.79 8.75
C LEU A 122 -17.15 0.68 8.72
N LEU A 123 -16.70 1.49 9.68
CA LEU A 123 -17.04 2.90 9.73
C LEU A 123 -16.48 3.69 8.55
N LEU A 124 -15.28 3.35 8.08
CA LEU A 124 -14.66 4.00 6.94
C LEU A 124 -15.36 3.63 5.62
N GLY A 125 -15.86 2.40 5.49
CA GLY A 125 -16.57 1.96 4.29
C GLY A 125 -18.05 2.35 4.27
N ASP A 126 -18.84 1.79 5.19
CA ASP A 126 -20.31 1.95 5.21
C ASP A 126 -20.78 3.23 5.93
N GLY A 127 -19.88 3.92 6.65
CA GLY A 127 -20.21 4.99 7.58
C GLY A 127 -20.81 6.24 6.94
N THR A 128 -22.13 6.23 6.76
CA THR A 128 -22.95 7.43 6.60
C THR A 128 -23.25 8.04 7.96
N ILE A 129 -22.23 8.33 8.77
CA ILE A 129 -22.43 9.17 9.95
C ILE A 129 -22.47 10.62 9.47
N LYS A 130 -23.70 11.16 9.38
CA LYS A 130 -24.03 12.52 8.91
C LYS A 130 -23.36 13.67 9.69
N LYS A 131 -22.56 13.36 10.72
CA LYS A 131 -21.90 14.32 11.62
C LYS A 131 -20.41 14.03 11.88
N LEU A 132 -19.77 13.14 11.11
CA LEU A 132 -18.32 13.00 11.22
C LEU A 132 -17.63 14.14 10.47
N ASN A 133 -16.63 14.73 11.11
CA ASN A 133 -15.75 15.67 10.44
C ASN A 133 -15.00 14.93 9.32
N PRO A 134 -14.70 15.58 8.17
CA PRO A 134 -14.02 14.93 7.04
C PRO A 134 -12.72 14.19 7.42
N TRP A 135 -11.97 14.70 8.41
CA TRP A 135 -10.73 14.11 8.93
C TRP A 135 -10.94 12.81 9.71
N MET A 136 -12.18 12.48 10.08
CA MET A 136 -12.54 11.18 10.68
C MET A 136 -12.84 10.12 9.61
N LYS A 137 -12.85 10.49 8.32
CA LYS A 137 -12.97 9.57 7.17
C LYS A 137 -11.61 9.32 6.50
N ALA A 138 -10.57 9.14 7.30
CA ALA A 138 -9.23 8.84 6.81
C ALA A 138 -8.56 7.80 7.69
N ILE A 139 -7.72 6.96 7.09
CA ILE A 139 -6.79 6.12 7.85
C ILE A 139 -5.65 7.02 8.31
N SER A 140 -5.62 7.33 9.60
CA SER A 140 -4.59 8.23 10.16
C SER A 140 -3.21 7.57 10.23
N LYS A 141 -2.15 8.38 10.24
CA LYS A 141 -0.77 7.92 10.51
C LYS A 141 -0.70 7.06 11.79
N LYS A 142 -1.46 7.42 12.84
CA LYS A 142 -1.50 6.66 14.10
C LYS A 142 -2.10 5.27 13.91
N MET A 143 -3.10 5.14 13.05
CA MET A 143 -3.72 3.85 12.72
C MET A 143 -2.76 2.98 11.92
N GLU A 144 -2.05 3.53 10.93
CA GLU A 144 -1.05 2.77 10.16
C GLU A 144 0.09 2.22 11.01
N LYS A 145 0.43 2.89 12.12
CA LYS A 145 1.48 2.51 13.09
C LYS A 145 1.01 1.51 14.16
N ALA A 146 -0.27 1.18 14.20
CA ALA A 146 -0.80 0.28 15.21
C ALA A 146 -0.29 -1.16 15.01
N SER A 147 -0.74 -2.10 15.84
CA SER A 147 -0.40 -3.51 15.69
C SER A 147 -0.89 -4.08 14.35
N ALA A 148 -0.29 -5.20 13.95
CA ALA A 148 -0.74 -5.98 12.81
C ALA A 148 -2.22 -6.34 12.97
N ASP A 149 -2.62 -6.86 14.13
CA ASP A 149 -4.01 -7.23 14.44
C ASP A 149 -4.99 -6.08 14.22
N PHE A 150 -4.67 -4.87 14.68
CA PHE A 150 -5.53 -3.70 14.47
C PHE A 150 -5.63 -3.30 12.99
N CYS A 151 -4.50 -3.33 12.28
CA CYS A 151 -4.48 -3.04 10.84
C CYS A 151 -5.23 -4.10 10.03
N GLU A 152 -5.09 -5.38 10.40
CA GLU A 152 -5.86 -6.50 9.85
C GLU A 152 -7.36 -6.28 10.04
N GLY A 153 -7.77 -5.90 11.25
CA GLY A 153 -9.15 -5.50 11.56
C GLY A 153 -9.64 -4.40 10.63
N ILE A 154 -8.87 -3.29 10.49
CA ILE A 154 -9.24 -2.19 9.57
C ILE A 154 -9.47 -2.71 8.15
N LEU A 155 -8.53 -3.52 7.64
CA LEU A 155 -8.65 -4.10 6.30
C LEU A 155 -9.93 -4.95 6.20
N ARG A 156 -10.11 -5.92 7.10
CA ARG A 156 -11.27 -6.83 7.11
C ARG A 156 -12.59 -6.08 7.12
N GLY A 157 -12.75 -5.12 8.04
CA GLY A 157 -13.97 -4.30 8.12
C GLY A 157 -14.22 -3.46 6.86
N LEU A 158 -13.17 -2.88 6.28
CA LEU A 158 -13.31 -2.08 5.06
C LEU A 158 -13.66 -2.93 3.83
N PHE A 159 -13.09 -4.14 3.72
CA PHE A 159 -13.43 -5.10 2.67
C PHE A 159 -14.81 -5.75 2.88
N ASP A 160 -15.27 -5.92 4.12
CA ASP A 160 -16.63 -6.37 4.42
C ASP A 160 -17.68 -5.29 4.13
N ALA A 161 -17.37 -4.01 4.28
CA ALA A 161 -18.23 -2.93 3.82
C ALA A 161 -18.25 -2.83 2.29
N ASP A 162 -17.11 -2.43 1.69
CA ASP A 162 -17.04 -2.00 0.28
C ASP A 162 -16.28 -2.95 -0.65
N GLY A 163 -15.77 -4.06 -0.10
CA GLY A 163 -15.03 -5.06 -0.85
C GLY A 163 -15.91 -6.04 -1.62
N SER A 164 -15.37 -6.59 -2.70
CA SER A 164 -16.04 -7.62 -3.50
C SER A 164 -15.06 -8.61 -4.11
N VAL A 165 -15.46 -9.88 -4.18
CA VAL A 165 -14.77 -10.89 -4.99
C VAL A 165 -15.39 -10.87 -6.39
N GLN A 166 -14.56 -10.66 -7.42
CA GLN A 166 -14.98 -10.53 -8.80
C GLN A 166 -14.17 -11.44 -9.72
N GLY A 167 -14.72 -11.68 -10.92
CA GLY A 167 -14.07 -12.45 -11.96
C GLY A 167 -14.43 -13.93 -11.94
N ASN A 168 -13.74 -14.70 -12.78
CA ASN A 168 -13.93 -16.13 -12.93
C ASN A 168 -12.67 -16.78 -13.55
N GLN A 169 -12.63 -18.10 -13.67
CA GLN A 169 -11.46 -18.84 -14.17
C GLN A 169 -10.96 -18.38 -15.56
N SER A 170 -11.84 -17.88 -16.43
CA SER A 170 -11.47 -17.46 -17.78
C SER A 170 -10.82 -16.07 -17.82
N LYS A 171 -11.27 -15.16 -16.94
CA LYS A 171 -10.83 -13.76 -16.90
C LYS A 171 -9.89 -13.44 -15.72
N GLY A 172 -9.62 -14.41 -14.86
CA GLY A 172 -8.94 -14.20 -13.59
C GLY A 172 -9.93 -13.88 -12.47
N VAL A 173 -9.54 -14.20 -11.23
CA VAL A 173 -10.24 -13.80 -10.01
C VAL A 173 -9.53 -12.56 -9.45
N SER A 174 -10.26 -11.66 -8.81
CA SER A 174 -9.70 -10.48 -8.14
C SER A 174 -10.56 -10.09 -6.95
N ILE A 175 -9.94 -9.60 -5.90
CA ILE A 175 -10.62 -8.93 -4.79
C ILE A 175 -10.51 -7.43 -5.05
N ARG A 176 -11.61 -6.71 -4.90
CA ARG A 176 -11.68 -5.28 -5.22
C ARG A 176 -12.28 -4.50 -4.08
N LEU A 177 -11.74 -3.32 -3.83
CA LEU A 177 -12.25 -2.36 -2.86
C LEU A 177 -12.53 -1.05 -3.59
N ALA A 178 -13.80 -0.65 -3.64
CA ALA A 178 -14.18 0.63 -4.21
C ALA A 178 -14.16 1.72 -3.13
N GLN A 179 -13.62 2.90 -3.45
CA GLN A 179 -13.64 4.06 -2.54
C GLN A 179 -13.76 5.37 -3.32
N SER A 180 -14.38 6.37 -2.71
CA SER A 180 -14.41 7.74 -3.26
C SER A 180 -13.21 8.58 -2.86
N ASP A 181 -12.47 8.16 -1.83
CA ASP A 181 -11.27 8.82 -1.35
C ASP A 181 -10.04 7.98 -1.70
N VAL A 182 -9.18 8.52 -2.56
CA VAL A 182 -7.97 7.83 -3.01
C VAL A 182 -6.94 7.68 -1.89
N GLU A 183 -6.93 8.57 -0.90
CA GLU A 183 -5.96 8.53 0.20
C GLU A 183 -6.23 7.35 1.13
N ILE A 184 -7.49 6.93 1.29
CA ILE A 184 -7.84 5.66 1.95
C ILE A 184 -7.23 4.50 1.17
N LEU A 185 -7.38 4.46 -0.16
CA LEU A 185 -6.82 3.37 -0.97
C LEU A 185 -5.29 3.33 -0.93
N LYS A 186 -4.61 4.48 -0.90
CA LYS A 186 -3.15 4.55 -0.75
C LYS A 186 -2.71 4.02 0.62
N ALA A 187 -3.42 4.37 1.70
CA ALA A 187 -3.15 3.82 3.03
C ALA A 187 -3.40 2.30 3.08
N VAL A 188 -4.51 1.83 2.51
CA VAL A 188 -4.82 0.40 2.38
C VAL A 188 -3.74 -0.32 1.58
N GLN A 189 -3.28 0.25 0.46
CA GLN A 189 -2.21 -0.33 -0.36
C GLN A 189 -0.90 -0.48 0.44
N ARG A 190 -0.51 0.55 1.22
CA ARG A 190 0.67 0.46 2.10
C ARG A 190 0.51 -0.61 3.18
N ILE A 191 -0.65 -0.66 3.84
CA ILE A 191 -0.93 -1.67 4.87
C ILE A 191 -0.87 -3.08 4.26
N LEU A 192 -1.59 -3.34 3.16
CA LEU A 192 -1.58 -4.62 2.45
C LEU A 192 -0.16 -5.04 2.04
N LEU A 193 0.67 -4.11 1.58
CA LEU A 193 2.05 -4.42 1.20
C LEU A 193 2.88 -4.91 2.40
N ARG A 194 2.65 -4.38 3.60
CA ARG A 194 3.30 -4.85 4.85
C ARG A 194 2.89 -6.28 5.19
N PHE A 195 1.67 -6.70 4.83
CA PHE A 195 1.20 -8.08 4.92
C PHE A 195 1.68 -8.97 3.75
N GLY A 196 2.54 -8.47 2.85
CA GLY A 196 3.01 -9.22 1.67
C GLY A 196 1.97 -9.34 0.56
N ILE A 197 0.95 -8.46 0.56
CA ILE A 197 -0.13 -8.44 -0.43
C ILE A 197 0.08 -7.24 -1.36
N PHE A 198 0.55 -7.51 -2.58
CA PHE A 198 0.62 -6.48 -3.61
C PHE A 198 -0.78 -6.15 -4.13
N SER A 199 -1.07 -4.87 -4.30
CA SER A 199 -2.34 -4.40 -4.85
C SER A 199 -2.12 -3.21 -5.78
N LYS A 200 -3.07 -3.01 -6.69
CA LYS A 200 -3.07 -1.92 -7.67
C LYS A 200 -4.22 -0.96 -7.41
N VAL A 201 -3.92 0.33 -7.34
CA VAL A 201 -4.92 1.41 -7.25
C VAL A 201 -5.21 1.94 -8.65
N TYR A 202 -6.47 1.86 -9.05
CA TYR A 202 -6.99 2.49 -10.27
C TYR A 202 -7.71 3.78 -9.88
N MET A 203 -7.18 4.91 -10.31
CA MET A 203 -7.81 6.20 -10.11
C MET A 203 -8.87 6.47 -11.19
N ASN A 204 -9.97 7.14 -10.82
CA ASN A 204 -10.99 7.63 -11.76
C ASN A 204 -11.61 6.54 -12.68
N ARG A 205 -11.72 5.28 -12.21
CA ARG A 205 -12.26 4.17 -13.00
C ARG A 205 -13.69 4.44 -13.49
N ARG A 206 -14.45 5.22 -12.72
CA ARG A 206 -15.68 5.88 -13.16
C ARG A 206 -15.53 7.37 -12.84
N GLY A 207 -15.39 8.20 -13.88
CA GLY A 207 -15.43 9.67 -13.73
C GLY A 207 -16.77 10.16 -13.19
N GLU A 208 -16.87 11.45 -12.87
CA GLU A 208 -18.10 12.06 -12.35
C GLU A 208 -19.30 11.81 -13.27
N ARG A 209 -20.43 11.41 -12.68
CA ARG A 209 -21.67 11.13 -13.41
C ARG A 209 -22.85 11.71 -12.67
N LYS A 210 -23.86 12.14 -13.41
CA LYS A 210 -25.19 12.41 -12.86
C LYS A 210 -25.93 11.08 -12.77
N VAL A 211 -26.19 10.61 -11.56
CA VAL A 211 -26.92 9.37 -11.31
C VAL A 211 -28.22 9.69 -10.60
N LYS A 212 -29.32 9.11 -11.08
CA LYS A 212 -30.61 9.12 -10.39
C LYS A 212 -30.56 8.11 -9.26
N MET A 213 -30.54 8.58 -8.01
CA MET A 213 -30.51 7.74 -6.81
C MET A 213 -31.73 8.04 -5.93
N PRO A 214 -32.17 7.07 -5.09
CA PRO A 214 -33.23 7.33 -4.11
C PRO A 214 -32.89 8.52 -3.23
N ASP A 215 -33.85 9.42 -3.04
CA ASP A 215 -33.64 10.68 -2.29
C ASP A 215 -33.80 10.52 -0.76
N GLY A 216 -34.00 9.29 -0.29
CA GLY A 216 -34.27 8.98 1.11
C GLY A 216 -35.66 9.39 1.60
N LYS A 217 -36.55 9.83 0.71
CA LYS A 217 -37.96 10.21 0.97
C LYS A 217 -38.95 9.45 0.08
N GLY A 218 -38.50 8.38 -0.57
CA GLY A 218 -39.30 7.57 -1.50
C GLY A 218 -39.34 8.12 -2.93
N GLY A 219 -38.63 9.21 -3.22
CA GLY A 219 -38.44 9.77 -4.55
C GLY A 219 -37.07 9.42 -5.14
N VAL A 220 -36.81 9.95 -6.34
CA VAL A 220 -35.52 9.81 -7.02
C VAL A 220 -35.00 11.20 -7.33
N LYS A 221 -33.74 11.46 -6.96
CA LYS A 221 -33.07 12.74 -7.21
C LYS A 221 -31.77 12.50 -7.96
N GLU A 222 -31.39 13.46 -8.80
CA GLU A 222 -30.09 13.43 -9.47
C GLU A 222 -28.99 13.89 -8.51
N TYR A 223 -27.97 13.07 -8.37
CA TYR A 223 -26.76 13.36 -7.62
C TYR A 223 -25.57 13.36 -8.57
N ILE A 224 -24.65 14.30 -8.37
CA ILE A 224 -23.31 14.22 -8.97
C ILE A 224 -22.54 13.23 -8.10
N THR A 225 -22.25 12.04 -8.63
CA THR A 225 -21.44 11.05 -7.94
C THR A 225 -19.97 11.38 -8.13
N LYS A 226 -19.22 11.43 -7.03
CA LYS A 226 -17.75 11.62 -7.04
C LYS A 226 -17.06 10.54 -7.90
N PRO A 227 -15.82 10.81 -8.37
CA PRO A 227 -15.02 9.78 -9.02
C PRO A 227 -14.90 8.53 -8.14
N GLN A 228 -15.04 7.36 -8.75
CA GLN A 228 -14.89 6.09 -8.06
C GLN A 228 -13.50 5.52 -8.36
N HIS A 229 -12.68 5.42 -7.32
CA HIS A 229 -11.38 4.76 -7.34
C HIS A 229 -11.55 3.30 -6.93
N GLU A 230 -10.60 2.46 -7.31
CA GLU A 230 -10.67 1.04 -6.98
C GLU A 230 -9.29 0.46 -6.71
N LEU A 231 -9.13 -0.21 -5.58
CA LEU A 231 -7.97 -1.04 -5.29
C LEU A 231 -8.27 -2.48 -5.69
N VAL A 232 -7.32 -3.14 -6.35
CA VAL A 232 -7.46 -4.50 -6.89
C VAL A 232 -6.32 -5.38 -6.40
N ILE A 233 -6.68 -6.50 -5.78
CA ILE A 233 -5.80 -7.60 -5.41
C ILE A 233 -6.02 -8.71 -6.42
N SER A 234 -4.93 -9.19 -7.03
CA SER A 234 -4.95 -10.22 -8.07
C SER A 234 -3.74 -11.14 -7.93
N ASN A 235 -3.56 -12.09 -8.85
CA ASN A 235 -2.47 -13.08 -8.79
C ASN A 235 -2.57 -13.94 -7.52
N ASP A 236 -1.47 -14.56 -7.12
CA ASP A 236 -1.38 -15.32 -5.88
C ASP A 236 -1.57 -14.47 -4.60
N ASN A 237 -1.59 -13.13 -4.68
CA ASN A 237 -1.92 -12.25 -3.54
C ASN A 237 -3.32 -12.53 -2.97
N ILE A 238 -4.22 -13.13 -3.77
CA ILE A 238 -5.56 -13.54 -3.31
C ILE A 238 -5.46 -14.61 -2.22
N LEU A 239 -4.47 -15.50 -2.30
CA LEU A 239 -4.23 -16.54 -1.30
C LEU A 239 -3.75 -15.90 0.01
N TYR A 240 -2.79 -14.98 -0.08
CA TYR A 240 -2.30 -14.23 1.09
C TYR A 240 -3.39 -13.36 1.71
N PHE A 241 -4.27 -12.77 0.91
CA PHE A 241 -5.44 -12.05 1.43
C PHE A 241 -6.38 -13.00 2.17
N ALA A 242 -6.74 -14.15 1.58
CA ALA A 242 -7.64 -15.11 2.21
C ALA A 242 -7.10 -15.61 3.57
N GLU A 243 -5.78 -15.82 3.66
CA GLU A 243 -5.11 -16.29 4.87
C GLU A 243 -4.94 -15.20 5.93
N ARG A 244 -4.46 -14.01 5.54
CA ARG A 244 -4.05 -12.96 6.49
C ARG A 244 -5.15 -11.95 6.81
N VAL A 245 -6.15 -11.78 5.94
CA VAL A 245 -7.20 -10.75 6.10
C VAL A 245 -8.58 -11.38 6.03
N GLY A 246 -8.91 -12.07 4.95
CA GLY A 246 -10.21 -12.71 4.75
C GLY A 246 -11.40 -11.74 4.83
N PHE A 247 -12.59 -12.30 5.03
CA PHE A 247 -13.84 -11.58 5.23
C PHE A 247 -14.52 -12.12 6.49
N SER A 248 -15.11 -11.26 7.32
CA SER A 248 -16.07 -11.69 8.35
C SER A 248 -17.47 -11.91 7.75
N ASP A 249 -17.78 -11.30 6.61
CA ASP A 249 -18.99 -11.59 5.85
C ASP A 249 -18.94 -13.00 5.26
N ALA A 250 -19.84 -13.87 5.71
CA ALA A 250 -19.86 -15.28 5.35
C ALA A 250 -20.09 -15.52 3.84
N GLU A 251 -20.92 -14.69 3.19
CA GLU A 251 -21.19 -14.84 1.76
C GLU A 251 -19.96 -14.45 0.92
N LYS A 252 -19.27 -13.37 1.29
CA LYS A 252 -18.02 -12.93 0.65
C LYS A 252 -16.90 -13.94 0.88
N MET A 253 -16.77 -14.47 2.09
CA MET A 253 -15.76 -15.48 2.41
C MET A 253 -16.00 -16.76 1.62
N GLU A 254 -17.23 -17.29 1.61
CA GLU A 254 -17.57 -18.47 0.84
C GLU A 254 -17.32 -18.26 -0.67
N LYS A 255 -17.63 -17.06 -1.17
CA LYS A 255 -17.36 -16.69 -2.57
C LYS A 255 -15.85 -16.67 -2.87
N LEU A 256 -15.03 -16.15 -1.96
CA LEU A 256 -13.57 -16.15 -2.09
C LEU A 256 -13.02 -17.58 -2.12
N GLU A 257 -13.42 -18.40 -1.15
CA GLU A 257 -13.00 -19.80 -1.04
C GLU A 257 -13.41 -20.61 -2.26
N LYS A 258 -14.66 -20.49 -2.71
CA LYS A 258 -15.12 -21.12 -3.96
C LYS A 258 -14.30 -20.64 -5.16
N ALA A 259 -13.94 -19.37 -5.23
CA ALA A 259 -13.16 -18.84 -6.34
C ALA A 259 -11.71 -19.38 -6.35
N ILE A 260 -11.12 -19.56 -5.16
CA ILE A 260 -9.79 -20.18 -4.99
C ILE A 260 -9.86 -21.68 -5.32
N TRP A 261 -10.79 -22.42 -4.70
CA TRP A 261 -10.95 -23.87 -4.87
C TRP A 261 -11.18 -24.27 -6.32
N ASN A 262 -12.04 -23.53 -7.02
CA ASN A 262 -12.34 -23.81 -8.42
C ASN A 262 -11.22 -23.38 -9.37
N TYR A 263 -10.15 -22.74 -8.90
CA TYR A 263 -9.10 -22.22 -9.76
C TYR A 263 -8.20 -23.35 -10.29
N LYS A 264 -8.53 -23.89 -11.48
CA LYS A 264 -7.93 -25.11 -12.06
C LYS A 264 -6.44 -25.01 -12.40
N ARG A 265 -5.91 -23.80 -12.59
CA ARG A 265 -4.50 -23.55 -12.95
C ARG A 265 -3.76 -22.97 -11.75
N LYS A 266 -2.44 -23.10 -11.68
CA LYS A 266 -1.69 -22.34 -10.66
C LYS A 266 -1.88 -20.84 -10.90
N MET A 267 -2.26 -20.09 -9.87
CA MET A 267 -2.34 -18.63 -9.95
C MET A 267 -0.98 -18.05 -10.34
N ASN A 268 -1.00 -16.96 -11.11
CA ASN A 268 0.23 -16.26 -11.48
C ASN A 268 0.93 -15.78 -10.20
N ARG A 269 2.25 -15.94 -10.15
CA ARG A 269 3.05 -15.45 -9.03
C ARG A 269 3.23 -13.95 -9.15
N GLU A 270 2.93 -13.22 -8.08
CA GLU A 270 3.28 -11.80 -8.00
C GLU A 270 4.79 -11.60 -7.98
N ARG A 271 5.26 -10.65 -8.78
CA ARG A 271 6.68 -10.32 -8.93
C ARG A 271 7.09 -9.11 -8.10
N PHE A 272 6.13 -8.41 -7.51
CA PHE A 272 6.36 -7.16 -6.77
C PHE A 272 7.10 -6.14 -7.62
N VAL A 273 6.62 -5.98 -8.86
CA VAL A 273 7.18 -5.04 -9.82
C VAL A 273 6.13 -3.98 -10.13
N ALA A 274 6.52 -2.72 -9.98
CA ALA A 274 5.71 -1.58 -10.40
C ALA A 274 6.30 -0.94 -11.66
N SER A 275 5.46 -0.24 -12.42
CA SER A 275 5.81 0.47 -13.64
C SER A 275 5.87 1.96 -13.35
N VAL A 276 6.99 2.61 -13.61
CA VAL A 276 7.12 4.07 -13.53
C VAL A 276 6.06 4.70 -14.43
N GLU A 277 5.26 5.61 -13.88
CA GLU A 277 4.32 6.43 -14.62
C GLU A 277 4.96 7.78 -14.92
N GLU A 278 5.49 8.45 -13.89
CA GLU A 278 6.16 9.74 -14.02
C GLU A 278 7.11 10.00 -12.84
N VAL A 279 8.07 10.90 -13.06
CA VAL A 279 8.90 11.51 -12.03
C VAL A 279 8.79 13.02 -12.21
N VAL A 280 8.16 13.70 -11.26
CA VAL A 280 7.83 15.13 -11.39
C VAL A 280 8.43 15.95 -10.26
N PRO A 281 8.90 17.19 -10.52
CA PRO A 281 9.36 18.08 -9.45
C PRO A 281 8.28 18.31 -8.40
N ASP A 282 8.68 18.31 -7.13
CA ASP A 282 7.79 18.42 -5.98
C ASP A 282 8.42 19.28 -4.86
N GLY A 283 8.85 20.48 -5.26
CA GLY A 283 9.36 21.50 -4.34
C GLY A 283 10.77 21.25 -3.82
N VAL A 284 11.09 21.94 -2.74
CA VAL A 284 12.40 21.93 -2.08
C VAL A 284 12.15 21.82 -0.58
N GLU A 285 12.73 20.81 0.06
CA GLU A 285 12.56 20.57 1.50
C GLU A 285 13.77 19.82 2.08
N LYS A 286 13.73 19.61 3.40
CA LYS A 286 14.72 18.80 4.11
C LYS A 286 14.60 17.33 3.70
N VAL A 287 15.74 16.74 3.37
CA VAL A 287 15.83 15.34 2.97
C VAL A 287 16.78 14.56 3.86
N TYR A 288 16.48 13.28 4.02
CA TYR A 288 17.07 12.41 5.02
C TYR A 288 17.61 11.15 4.38
N ASP A 289 18.61 10.56 5.01
CA ASP A 289 19.17 9.27 4.64
C ASP A 289 19.48 8.44 5.88
N VAL A 290 19.82 7.19 5.69
CA VAL A 290 20.16 6.24 6.76
C VAL A 290 21.38 5.43 6.33
N LYS A 291 22.06 4.77 7.27
CA LYS A 291 23.01 3.70 6.94
C LYS A 291 22.47 2.39 7.48
N ILE A 292 22.42 1.38 6.61
CA ILE A 292 22.02 -0.01 6.90
C ILE A 292 23.15 -0.89 6.35
N PRO A 293 24.15 -1.20 7.18
CA PRO A 293 25.30 -2.01 6.79
C PRO A 293 24.87 -3.39 6.27
N GLY A 294 25.62 -3.91 5.30
CA GLY A 294 25.34 -5.19 4.66
C GLY A 294 24.55 -5.00 3.36
N ILE A 295 23.24 -4.79 3.44
CA ILE A 295 22.38 -4.70 2.26
C ILE A 295 22.48 -3.34 1.53
N ASN A 296 22.89 -2.28 2.23
CA ASN A 296 22.96 -0.91 1.70
C ASN A 296 21.66 -0.42 1.05
N ALA A 297 20.52 -0.86 1.58
CA ALA A 297 19.19 -0.55 1.06
C ALA A 297 18.15 -0.53 2.18
N PHE A 298 17.03 0.14 1.95
CA PHE A 298 15.90 0.17 2.87
C PHE A 298 14.55 0.21 2.14
N ASN A 299 13.48 -0.07 2.88
CA ASN A 299 12.10 0.13 2.42
C ASN A 299 11.70 1.61 2.59
N ALA A 300 11.27 2.24 1.49
CA ALA A 300 10.74 3.60 1.47
C ALA A 300 9.38 3.63 0.75
N ASN A 301 8.27 3.78 1.48
CA ASN A 301 6.89 3.66 0.96
C ASN A 301 6.64 2.37 0.15
N GLY A 302 7.38 1.30 0.45
CA GLY A 302 7.33 0.05 -0.31
C GLY A 302 8.40 -0.08 -1.40
N PHE A 303 9.04 1.01 -1.85
CA PHE A 303 10.14 0.94 -2.81
C PHE A 303 11.41 0.40 -2.14
N VAL A 304 12.24 -0.32 -2.89
CA VAL A 304 13.61 -0.66 -2.47
C VAL A 304 14.54 0.44 -2.96
N VAL A 305 15.09 1.21 -2.03
CA VAL A 305 16.00 2.33 -2.32
C VAL A 305 17.37 2.10 -1.68
N HIS A 306 18.42 2.59 -2.32
CA HIS A 306 19.78 2.50 -1.81
C HIS A 306 19.98 3.54 -0.69
N ASN A 307 20.82 3.22 0.28
CA ASN A 307 21.17 4.15 1.36
C ASN A 307 22.51 4.86 1.08
N CYS A 308 22.83 5.95 1.78
CA CYS A 308 24.06 6.72 1.49
C CYS A 308 25.31 6.25 2.22
#